data_AF-A0A7Z9JMH3-F1
#
_entry.id   AF-A0A7Z9JMH3-F1
#
_cell.length_a   1.000
_cell.length_b   1.000
_cell.length_c   1.000
_cell.angle_alpha   90.00
_cell.angle_beta   90.00
_cell.angle_gamma   90.00
#
_symmetry.space_group_name_H-M   'P 1'
#
loop_
_entity.id
_entity.type
_entity.pdbx_description
1 polymer ?
#
loop_
_entity_poly.entity_id
_entity_poly.type
_entity_poly.pdbx_seq_one_letter_code
_entity_poly.pdbx_strand_id
1 'polypeptide(L)'
;MSKTCPARSKSSAAKEVQTAGGSISKLVSGFPNLYLVECDGTDIVDVYRAAGSAISHAREQRAPAFIHAHCTRPHSHSMSDDERAYRTKKERAAQDLRDPITRTSVLLLESQAATAEELKDLELEIEAEVASAADKALASPQPGPETAMLHLFSEDCDPTSSDFDTEDDPQYGDDSLLTMVDLLNACISSEMERDPRITVFGQDIADVSREEALSEVKGKGGVFKVTHGLQKRFGSERVYNTPLAEANIIGRGIGQAMRGLRPVVEIQFFDYIWPAMNQLRNELATIRYRSNGTYSAPLVVRTTYGGYLKGGAIYHSQTGETLFTHTPGLYVCMPATAEDANGLLRTAIR
;
A
#
# COMPACT_ATOMS: atom_id res chain seq x y z
N MET A 1 -0.10 7.62 1.97
CA MET A 1 -1.10 7.74 3.05
C MET A 1 -1.52 9.21 3.19
N SER A 2 -2.78 9.57 2.90
CA SER A 2 -3.33 10.83 3.40
C SER A 2 -3.60 10.64 4.90
N LYS A 3 -3.06 11.53 5.73
CA LYS A 3 -3.29 11.54 7.19
C LYS A 3 -4.68 12.14 7.48
N THR A 4 -5.73 11.51 6.97
CA THR A 4 -7.12 11.93 7.17
C THR A 4 -7.87 10.84 7.91
N CYS A 5 -7.46 10.60 9.16
CA CYS A 5 -8.34 10.05 10.17
C CYS A 5 -8.86 11.26 10.96
N PRO A 6 -10.18 11.55 10.97
CA PRO A 6 -10.72 12.69 11.72
C PRO A 6 -10.43 12.61 13.23
N ALA A 7 -10.09 11.42 13.75
CA ALA A 7 -9.69 11.21 15.13
C ALA A 7 -8.15 11.23 15.38
N ARG A 8 -7.31 11.27 14.35
CA ARG A 8 -5.84 11.31 14.47
C ARG A 8 -5.20 12.43 13.64
N SER A 9 -5.79 13.62 13.64
CA SER A 9 -5.08 14.78 13.12
C SER A 9 -3.91 15.13 14.07
N LYS A 10 -2.71 15.29 13.49
CA LYS A 10 -1.53 15.95 14.09
C LYS A 10 -1.73 17.45 14.30
N SER A 11 -2.96 17.92 14.19
CA SER A 11 -3.27 19.27 13.75
C SER A 11 -4.39 19.85 14.60
N SER A 12 -4.18 21.08 15.05
CA SER A 12 -5.19 21.95 15.65
C SER A 12 -6.31 22.32 14.68
N ALA A 13 -6.21 21.96 13.39
CA ALA A 13 -7.21 22.29 12.39
C ALA A 13 -8.51 21.52 12.63
N ALA A 14 -9.61 22.27 12.69
CA ALA A 14 -10.96 21.74 12.79
C ALA A 14 -11.39 21.04 11.49
N LYS A 15 -12.43 20.21 11.58
CA LYS A 15 -12.92 19.38 10.46
C LYS A 15 -13.36 20.21 9.25
N GLU A 16 -13.84 21.44 9.48
CA GLU A 16 -14.27 22.39 8.46
C GLU A 16 -13.11 22.89 7.59
N VAL A 17 -11.89 22.87 8.14
CA VAL A 17 -10.66 23.22 7.42
C VAL A 17 -10.07 22.01 6.69
N GLN A 18 -10.20 20.82 7.28
CA GLN A 18 -9.59 19.60 6.74
C GLN A 18 -10.42 18.94 5.63
N THR A 19 -11.74 19.06 5.70
CA THR A 19 -12.67 18.38 4.79
C THR A 19 -13.62 19.41 4.20
N ALA A 20 -13.65 19.51 2.87
CA ALA A 20 -14.63 20.35 2.18
C ALA A 20 -16.05 19.97 2.62
N GLY A 21 -16.81 20.93 3.12
CA GLY A 21 -18.16 20.69 3.67
C GLY A 21 -18.19 20.04 5.06
N GLY A 22 -17.04 19.88 5.73
CA GLY A 22 -16.92 19.45 7.13
C GLY A 22 -17.38 18.01 7.42
N SER A 23 -17.58 17.18 6.39
CA SER A 23 -18.00 15.79 6.54
C SER A 23 -17.37 14.92 5.46
N ILE A 24 -16.63 13.89 5.90
CA ILE A 24 -16.01 12.92 4.99
C ILE A 24 -17.07 12.10 4.26
N SER A 25 -18.17 11.72 4.93
CA SER A 25 -19.29 11.02 4.29
C SER A 25 -19.90 11.81 3.13
N LYS A 26 -20.05 13.13 3.30
CA LYS A 26 -20.52 13.98 2.19
C LYS A 26 -19.52 14.00 1.05
N LEU A 27 -18.23 14.11 1.35
CA LEU A 27 -17.15 14.12 0.35
C LEU A 27 -17.13 12.84 -0.48
N VAL A 28 -17.37 11.68 0.14
CA VAL A 28 -17.32 10.38 -0.53
C VAL A 28 -18.68 9.88 -1.04
N SER A 29 -19.76 10.66 -0.86
CA SER A 29 -21.11 10.25 -1.26
C SER A 29 -21.29 10.05 -2.77
N GLY A 30 -20.39 10.61 -3.58
CA GLY A 30 -20.40 10.45 -5.04
C GLY A 30 -19.76 9.17 -5.57
N PHE A 31 -19.14 8.34 -4.72
CA PHE A 31 -18.55 7.07 -5.18
C PHE A 31 -19.64 6.04 -5.46
N PRO A 32 -19.76 5.54 -6.71
CA PRO A 32 -20.78 4.56 -7.04
C PRO A 32 -20.55 3.26 -6.26
N ASN A 33 -21.64 2.64 -5.80
CA ASN A 33 -21.64 1.37 -5.06
C ASN A 33 -20.88 1.39 -3.72
N LEU A 34 -20.56 2.57 -3.17
CA LEU A 34 -20.01 2.69 -1.82
C LEU A 34 -21.15 2.72 -0.80
N TYR A 35 -21.26 1.67 0.03
CA TYR A 35 -22.19 1.69 1.15
C TYR A 35 -21.67 2.58 2.26
N LEU A 36 -22.45 3.61 2.61
CA LEU A 36 -22.09 4.60 3.62
C LEU A 36 -22.99 4.45 4.84
N VAL A 37 -22.39 4.33 6.02
CA VAL A 37 -23.11 4.36 7.29
C VAL A 37 -22.41 5.31 8.26
N GLU A 38 -23.16 6.23 8.84
CA GLU A 38 -22.67 7.08 9.93
C GLU A 38 -23.16 6.53 11.27
N CYS A 39 -22.35 6.70 12.32
CA CYS A 39 -22.70 6.36 13.70
C CYS A 39 -22.03 7.29 14.71
N ASP A 40 -22.59 7.36 15.91
CA ASP A 40 -21.88 7.90 17.06
C ASP A 40 -20.78 6.93 17.49
N GLY A 41 -19.51 7.28 17.23
CA GLY A 41 -18.35 6.46 17.61
C GLY A 41 -18.13 6.37 19.12
N THR A 42 -18.91 7.11 19.91
CA THR A 42 -18.88 7.10 21.37
C THR A 42 -20.05 6.31 21.99
N ASP A 43 -20.85 5.67 21.16
CA ASP A 43 -21.94 4.78 21.54
C ASP A 43 -21.67 3.38 21.00
N ILE A 44 -21.33 2.44 21.89
CA ILE A 44 -20.94 1.09 21.49
C ILE A 44 -22.08 0.31 20.80
N VAL A 45 -23.33 0.62 21.12
CA VAL A 45 -24.51 -0.04 20.52
C VAL A 45 -24.70 0.46 19.09
N ASP A 46 -24.57 1.77 18.87
CA ASP A 46 -24.67 2.36 17.53
C ASP A 46 -23.50 1.94 16.63
N VAL A 47 -22.29 1.86 17.19
CA VAL A 47 -21.12 1.30 16.49
C VAL A 47 -21.36 -0.16 16.11
N TYR A 48 -21.87 -0.99 17.02
CA TYR A 48 -22.15 -2.39 16.74
C TYR A 48 -23.18 -2.54 15.60
N ARG A 49 -24.27 -1.76 15.63
CA ARG A 49 -25.28 -1.71 14.56
C ARG A 49 -24.66 -1.31 13.21
N ALA A 50 -23.89 -0.23 13.19
CA ALA A 50 -23.30 0.30 11.96
C ALA A 50 -22.26 -0.66 11.38
N ALA A 51 -21.39 -1.23 12.22
CA ALA A 51 -20.40 -2.23 11.83
C ALA A 51 -21.08 -3.48 11.29
N GLY A 52 -22.11 -3.99 11.97
CA GLY A 52 -22.89 -5.14 11.49
C GLY A 52 -23.47 -4.91 10.11
N SER A 53 -24.10 -3.75 9.89
CA SER A 53 -24.68 -3.40 8.59
C SER A 53 -23.63 -3.29 7.48
N ALA A 54 -22.50 -2.65 7.76
CA ALA A 54 -21.39 -2.53 6.81
C ALA A 54 -20.74 -3.87 6.46
N ILE A 55 -20.56 -4.76 7.45
CA ILE A 55 -20.01 -6.10 7.24
C ILE A 55 -20.96 -6.95 6.40
N SER A 56 -22.26 -6.95 6.72
CA SER A 56 -23.26 -7.67 5.92
C SER A 56 -23.26 -7.19 4.48
N HIS A 57 -23.27 -5.86 4.25
CA HIS A 57 -23.18 -5.30 2.90
C HIS A 57 -21.92 -5.78 2.16
N ALA A 58 -20.74 -5.65 2.78
CA ALA A 58 -19.49 -6.02 2.14
C ALA A 58 -19.43 -7.51 1.75
N ARG A 59 -20.03 -8.39 2.57
CA ARG A 59 -20.08 -9.84 2.31
C ARG A 59 -21.12 -10.21 1.25
N GLU A 60 -22.33 -9.68 1.36
CA GLU A 60 -23.46 -10.03 0.49
C GLU A 60 -23.31 -9.41 -0.91
N GLN A 61 -22.89 -8.14 -0.98
CA GLN A 61 -22.80 -7.39 -2.23
C GLN A 61 -21.39 -7.47 -2.85
N ARG A 62 -20.40 -8.00 -2.12
CA ARG A 62 -18.98 -8.00 -2.52
C ARG A 62 -18.49 -6.60 -2.94
N ALA A 63 -19.00 -5.58 -2.25
CA ALA A 63 -18.83 -4.17 -2.56
C ALA A 63 -18.22 -3.41 -1.36
N PRO A 64 -17.56 -2.27 -1.58
CA PRO A 64 -16.93 -1.52 -0.51
C PRO A 64 -17.99 -0.91 0.43
N ALA A 65 -17.70 -0.95 1.73
CA ALA A 65 -18.46 -0.29 2.78
C ALA A 65 -17.57 0.69 3.54
N PHE A 66 -18.13 1.82 3.95
CA PHE A 66 -17.45 2.88 4.68
C PHE A 66 -18.28 3.32 5.89
N ILE A 67 -17.64 3.24 7.07
CA ILE A 67 -18.23 3.65 8.34
C ILE A 67 -17.62 4.99 8.74
N HIS A 68 -18.46 6.01 8.89
CA HIS A 68 -18.08 7.29 9.49
C HIS A 68 -18.50 7.31 10.96
N ALA A 69 -17.59 6.91 11.83
CA ALA A 69 -17.78 6.96 13.28
C ALA A 69 -17.36 8.33 13.83
N HIS A 70 -18.29 9.03 14.49
CA HIS A 70 -18.03 10.32 15.12
C HIS A 70 -17.41 10.11 16.50
N CYS A 71 -16.09 10.26 16.62
CA CYS A 71 -15.35 10.06 17.87
C CYS A 71 -14.87 11.38 18.51
N THR A 72 -14.47 11.31 19.77
CA THR A 72 -13.71 12.35 20.46
C THR A 72 -12.23 12.00 20.54
N ARG A 73 -11.39 13.00 20.84
CA ARG A 73 -9.98 12.81 21.21
C ARG A 73 -9.79 13.45 22.58
N PRO A 74 -9.87 12.67 23.69
CA PRO A 74 -9.91 13.18 25.06
C PRO A 74 -8.68 13.99 25.50
N HIS A 75 -7.56 13.81 24.80
CA HIS A 75 -6.30 14.46 25.14
C HIS A 75 -5.67 15.16 23.92
N SER A 76 -4.56 15.85 24.18
CA SER A 76 -3.67 16.45 23.16
C SER A 76 -3.25 15.45 22.09
N HIS A 77 -2.71 15.95 20.97
CA HIS A 77 -2.25 15.09 19.88
C HIS A 77 -1.13 14.13 20.33
N SER A 78 -0.26 14.63 21.19
CA SER A 78 0.91 13.95 21.73
C SER A 78 1.20 14.48 23.14
N MET A 79 2.03 13.77 23.90
CA MET A 79 2.46 14.21 25.23
C MET A 79 3.20 15.55 25.24
N SER A 80 3.79 15.95 24.12
CA SER A 80 4.46 17.25 23.94
C SER A 80 3.53 18.37 23.45
N ASP A 81 2.24 18.09 23.24
CA ASP A 81 1.25 19.05 22.75
C ASP A 81 0.28 19.46 23.87
N ASP A 82 -0.25 20.67 23.80
CA ASP A 82 -1.23 21.19 24.75
C ASP A 82 -2.46 21.71 24.02
N GLU A 83 -3.53 20.91 24.05
CA GLU A 83 -4.79 21.28 23.40
C GLU A 83 -5.45 22.53 23.97
N ARG A 84 -5.06 22.99 25.17
CA ARG A 84 -5.57 24.25 25.73
C ARG A 84 -5.12 25.46 24.91
N ALA A 85 -4.08 25.32 24.09
CA ALA A 85 -3.62 26.36 23.18
C ALA A 85 -4.59 26.60 22.00
N TYR A 86 -5.44 25.63 21.65
CA TYR A 86 -6.30 25.71 20.46
C TYR A 86 -7.74 25.19 20.65
N ARG A 87 -8.09 24.70 21.84
CA ARG A 87 -9.47 24.33 22.22
C ARG A 87 -9.91 25.16 23.42
N THR A 88 -11.18 25.56 23.43
CA THR A 88 -11.79 26.23 24.58
C THR A 88 -12.09 25.24 25.70
N LYS A 89 -12.25 25.75 26.93
CA LYS A 89 -12.70 24.94 28.08
C LYS A 89 -14.06 24.29 27.82
N LYS A 90 -14.96 25.00 27.13
CA LYS A 90 -16.29 24.51 26.78
C LYS A 90 -16.23 23.31 25.82
N GLU A 91 -15.37 23.39 24.80
CA GLU A 91 -15.21 22.29 23.84
C GLU A 91 -14.62 21.04 24.49
N ARG A 92 -13.61 21.19 25.35
CA ARG A 92 -13.04 20.06 26.10
C ARG A 92 -14.08 19.39 27.00
N ALA A 93 -14.78 20.17 27.81
CA ALA A 93 -15.84 19.63 28.68
C ALA A 93 -16.94 18.90 27.87
N ALA A 94 -17.29 19.39 26.68
CA ALA A 94 -18.23 18.72 25.80
C ALA A 94 -17.69 17.40 25.21
N GLN A 95 -16.37 17.29 25.00
CA GLN A 95 -15.73 16.05 24.57
C GLN A 95 -15.61 15.03 25.69
N ASP A 96 -15.32 15.47 26.92
CA ASP A 96 -15.22 14.62 28.10
C ASP A 96 -16.53 13.88 28.38
N LEU A 97 -17.68 14.57 28.21
CA LEU A 97 -19.02 13.96 28.33
C LEU A 97 -19.29 12.87 27.27
N ARG A 98 -18.48 12.81 26.22
CA ARG A 98 -18.58 11.83 25.14
C ARG A 98 -17.48 10.78 25.22
N ASP A 99 -16.79 10.64 26.35
CA ASP A 99 -15.83 9.56 26.52
C ASP A 99 -16.53 8.20 26.41
N PRO A 100 -16.17 7.36 25.41
CA PRO A 100 -16.77 6.04 25.24
C PRO A 100 -16.56 5.13 26.44
N ILE A 101 -15.47 5.28 27.21
CA ILE A 101 -15.22 4.45 28.40
C ILE A 101 -16.28 4.77 29.44
N THR A 102 -16.41 6.03 29.83
CA THR A 102 -17.41 6.49 30.81
C THR A 102 -18.84 6.13 30.37
N ARG A 103 -19.18 6.39 29.09
CA ARG A 103 -20.52 6.08 28.55
C ARG A 103 -20.82 4.59 28.57
N THR A 104 -19.83 3.75 28.24
CA THR A 104 -20.00 2.30 28.26
C THR A 104 -20.16 1.78 29.69
N SER A 105 -19.40 2.30 30.66
CA SER A 105 -19.57 1.95 32.07
C SER A 105 -20.97 2.28 32.58
N VAL A 106 -21.51 3.45 32.24
CA VAL A 106 -22.91 3.82 32.56
C VAL A 106 -23.89 2.83 31.94
N LEU A 107 -23.74 2.51 30.65
CA LEU A 107 -24.59 1.54 29.96
C LEU A 107 -24.57 0.16 30.63
N LEU A 108 -23.40 -0.34 31.02
CA LEU A 108 -23.26 -1.65 31.67
C LEU A 108 -23.93 -1.69 33.04
N LEU A 109 -23.80 -0.61 33.82
CA LEU A 109 -24.47 -0.48 35.12
C LEU A 109 -25.99 -0.38 34.97
N GLU A 110 -26.48 0.47 34.06
CA GLU A 110 -27.91 0.67 33.82
C GLU A 110 -28.60 -0.59 33.26
N SER A 111 -27.89 -1.34 32.40
CA SER A 111 -28.37 -2.61 31.86
C SER A 111 -28.18 -3.80 32.80
N GLN A 112 -27.57 -3.60 33.97
CA GLN A 112 -27.24 -4.64 34.94
C GLN A 112 -26.34 -5.75 34.36
N ALA A 113 -25.57 -5.43 33.31
CA ALA A 113 -24.61 -6.34 32.69
C ALA A 113 -23.31 -6.44 33.49
N ALA A 114 -23.02 -5.44 34.34
CA ALA A 114 -21.92 -5.45 35.30
C ALA A 114 -22.29 -4.59 36.52
N THR A 115 -21.60 -4.84 37.63
CA THR A 115 -21.65 -4.05 38.86
C THR A 115 -20.49 -3.07 38.94
N ALA A 116 -20.60 -2.07 39.81
CA ALA A 116 -19.52 -1.10 40.01
C ALA A 116 -18.23 -1.74 40.55
N GLU A 117 -18.35 -2.81 41.36
CA GLU A 117 -17.19 -3.53 41.88
C GLU A 117 -16.52 -4.33 40.75
N GLU A 118 -17.28 -5.03 39.90
CA GLU A 118 -16.72 -5.76 38.75
C GLU A 118 -16.00 -4.82 37.77
N LEU A 119 -16.55 -3.63 37.50
CA LEU A 119 -15.88 -2.65 36.63
C LEU A 119 -14.58 -2.13 37.24
N LYS A 120 -14.58 -1.88 38.55
CA LYS A 120 -13.38 -1.43 39.27
C LYS A 120 -12.30 -2.52 39.33
N ASP A 121 -12.70 -3.76 39.56
CA ASP A 121 -11.79 -4.91 39.54
C ASP A 121 -11.16 -5.08 38.15
N LEU A 122 -11.94 -4.89 37.09
CA LEU A 122 -11.43 -4.90 35.71
C LEU A 122 -10.43 -3.76 35.44
N GLU A 123 -10.70 -2.55 35.92
CA GLU A 123 -9.75 -1.42 35.82
C GLU A 123 -8.42 -1.75 36.53
N LEU A 124 -8.48 -2.29 37.74
CA LEU A 124 -7.29 -2.70 38.50
C LEU A 124 -6.50 -3.82 37.81
N GLU A 125 -7.18 -4.78 37.19
CA GLU A 125 -6.55 -5.84 36.40
C GLU A 125 -5.79 -5.26 35.20
N ILE A 126 -6.43 -4.36 34.44
CA ILE A 126 -5.82 -3.69 33.28
C ILE A 126 -4.63 -2.83 33.70
N GLU A 127 -4.74 -2.09 34.81
CA GLU A 127 -3.63 -1.30 35.35
C GLU A 127 -2.43 -2.19 35.70
N ALA A 128 -2.67 -3.33 36.34
CA ALA A 128 -1.62 -4.29 36.67
C ALA A 128 -0.98 -4.91 35.41
N GLU A 129 -1.78 -5.23 34.40
CA GLU A 129 -1.28 -5.73 33.10
C GLU A 129 -0.37 -4.69 32.43
N VAL A 130 -0.83 -3.45 32.33
CA VAL A 130 -0.07 -2.34 31.72
C VAL A 130 1.22 -2.07 32.48
N ALA A 131 1.19 -2.06 33.82
CA ALA A 131 2.37 -1.88 34.65
C ALA A 131 3.39 -3.01 34.42
N SER A 132 2.94 -4.27 34.40
CA SER A 132 3.81 -5.42 34.12
C SER A 132 4.44 -5.34 32.73
N ALA A 133 3.68 -4.92 31.72
CA ALA A 133 4.19 -4.74 30.37
C ALA A 133 5.24 -3.61 30.30
N ALA A 134 5.02 -2.50 31.01
CA ALA A 134 5.95 -1.40 31.10
C ALA A 134 7.27 -1.82 31.78
N ASP A 135 7.20 -2.55 32.89
CA ASP A 135 8.38 -3.06 33.60
C ASP A 135 9.21 -3.99 32.71
N LYS A 136 8.55 -4.90 31.97
CA LYS A 136 9.20 -5.79 30.99
C LYS A 136 9.88 -5.00 29.88
N ALA A 137 9.23 -3.96 29.35
CA ALA A 137 9.79 -3.12 28.30
C ALA A 137 11.01 -2.31 28.79
N LEU A 138 10.96 -1.78 30.00
CA LEU A 138 12.07 -1.03 30.61
C LEU A 138 13.27 -1.93 30.96
N ALA A 139 13.01 -3.18 31.35
CA ALA A 139 14.05 -4.17 31.62
C ALA A 139 14.67 -4.77 30.35
N SER A 140 14.04 -4.55 29.18
CA SER A 140 14.54 -5.09 27.91
C SER A 140 15.82 -4.37 27.47
N PRO A 141 16.85 -5.10 27.02
CA PRO A 141 18.07 -4.49 26.55
C PRO A 141 17.80 -3.63 25.32
N GLN A 142 18.47 -2.48 25.24
CA GLN A 142 18.46 -1.67 24.03
C GLN A 142 19.23 -2.41 22.92
N PRO A 143 18.77 -2.35 21.66
CA PRO A 143 19.50 -2.94 20.54
C PRO A 143 20.86 -2.26 20.36
N GLY A 144 21.88 -3.05 20.04
CA GLY A 144 23.21 -2.51 19.78
C GLY A 144 23.30 -1.78 18.43
N PRO A 145 24.24 -0.84 18.25
CA PRO A 145 24.39 -0.07 17.00
C PRO A 145 24.59 -0.91 15.74
N GLU A 146 25.13 -2.11 15.87
CA GLU A 146 25.34 -3.08 14.78
C GLU A 146 24.03 -3.53 14.11
N THR A 147 22.91 -3.43 14.83
CA THR A 147 21.59 -3.81 14.30
C THR A 147 20.97 -2.74 13.39
N ALA A 148 21.60 -1.56 13.25
CA ALA A 148 21.03 -0.42 12.55
C ALA A 148 20.68 -0.69 11.07
N MET A 149 21.37 -1.65 10.44
CA MET A 149 21.19 -2.01 9.02
C MET A 149 20.43 -3.32 8.82
N LEU A 150 20.03 -3.98 9.90
CA LEU A 150 19.29 -5.23 9.84
C LEU A 150 17.97 -5.01 9.09
N HIS A 151 17.62 -5.93 8.18
CA HIS A 151 16.39 -5.91 7.39
C HIS A 151 16.27 -4.75 6.39
N LEU A 152 17.35 -4.02 6.12
CA LEU A 152 17.37 -2.98 5.10
C LEU A 152 17.21 -3.57 3.69
N PHE A 153 17.92 -4.66 3.43
CA PHE A 153 17.73 -5.52 2.26
C PHE A 153 17.39 -6.93 2.73
N SER A 154 16.99 -7.80 1.80
CA SER A 154 16.74 -9.21 2.13
C SER A 154 18.06 -9.90 2.45
N GLU A 155 18.15 -10.53 3.63
CA GLU A 155 19.27 -11.40 3.99
C GLU A 155 19.15 -12.79 3.36
N ASP A 156 17.94 -13.13 2.89
CA ASP A 156 17.59 -14.45 2.36
C ASP A 156 17.92 -14.60 0.85
N CYS A 157 18.30 -13.51 0.18
CA CYS A 157 18.52 -13.49 -1.26
C CYS A 157 19.59 -12.46 -1.62
N ASP A 158 20.71 -12.94 -2.17
CA ASP A 158 21.72 -12.10 -2.80
C ASP A 158 21.56 -12.18 -4.32
N PRO A 159 21.06 -11.10 -4.98
CA PRO A 159 20.85 -11.09 -6.43
C PRO A 159 22.16 -11.10 -7.24
N THR A 160 23.32 -10.99 -6.59
CA THR A 160 24.65 -11.08 -7.20
C THR A 160 25.35 -12.42 -6.95
N SER A 161 24.67 -13.35 -6.26
CA SER A 161 25.21 -14.68 -6.00
C SER A 161 25.19 -15.57 -7.25
N SER A 162 25.97 -16.66 -7.20
CA SER A 162 26.02 -17.68 -8.25
C SER A 162 24.68 -18.38 -8.52
N ASP A 163 23.70 -18.26 -7.62
CA ASP A 163 22.36 -18.82 -7.81
C ASP A 163 21.60 -18.16 -8.98
N PHE A 164 22.02 -16.96 -9.39
CA PHE A 164 21.49 -16.22 -10.53
C PHE A 164 22.43 -16.23 -11.74
N ASP A 165 23.59 -16.87 -11.63
CA ASP A 165 24.57 -16.93 -12.71
C ASP A 165 24.05 -17.81 -13.86
N THR A 166 24.04 -17.22 -15.05
CA THR A 166 23.66 -17.87 -16.31
C THR A 166 24.62 -17.51 -17.45
N GLU A 167 25.77 -16.90 -17.13
CA GLU A 167 26.72 -16.36 -18.12
C GLU A 167 27.33 -17.46 -19.01
N ASP A 168 27.47 -18.67 -18.47
CA ASP A 168 28.11 -19.79 -19.16
C ASP A 168 27.16 -20.63 -20.06
N ASP A 169 25.85 -20.36 -20.07
CA ASP A 169 24.88 -21.13 -20.86
C ASP A 169 23.68 -20.32 -21.39
N PRO A 170 23.90 -19.25 -22.18
CA PRO A 170 22.82 -18.57 -22.86
C PRO A 170 22.22 -19.48 -23.95
N GLN A 171 20.98 -19.91 -23.72
CA GLN A 171 20.22 -20.77 -24.63
C GLN A 171 19.59 -19.95 -25.76
N TYR A 172 20.35 -19.71 -26.83
CA TYR A 172 19.81 -19.12 -28.07
C TYR A 172 19.09 -20.19 -28.88
N GLY A 173 17.89 -19.90 -29.36
CA GLY A 173 17.12 -20.84 -30.20
C GLY A 173 17.71 -20.96 -31.60
N ASP A 174 17.83 -19.84 -32.29
CA ASP A 174 18.45 -19.69 -33.61
C ASP A 174 19.24 -18.36 -33.68
N ASP A 175 19.87 -18.08 -34.83
CA ASP A 175 20.63 -16.85 -35.06
C ASP A 175 19.73 -15.61 -35.31
N SER A 176 18.47 -15.63 -34.87
CA SER A 176 17.57 -14.48 -35.03
C SER A 176 18.00 -13.30 -34.17
N LEU A 177 17.99 -12.10 -34.78
CA LEU A 177 18.23 -10.86 -34.07
C LEU A 177 16.96 -10.45 -33.32
N LEU A 178 16.95 -10.65 -32.01
CA LEU A 178 15.87 -10.26 -31.12
C LEU A 178 16.07 -8.85 -30.56
N THR A 179 14.98 -8.11 -30.42
CA THR A 179 15.00 -6.79 -29.79
C THR A 179 14.92 -6.90 -28.27
N MET A 180 15.24 -5.81 -27.55
CA MET A 180 14.99 -5.72 -26.10
C MET A 180 13.51 -5.95 -25.76
N VAL A 181 12.59 -5.51 -26.61
CA VAL A 181 11.15 -5.74 -26.42
C VAL A 181 10.83 -7.23 -26.47
N ASP A 182 11.40 -7.97 -27.43
CA ASP A 182 11.19 -9.40 -27.60
C ASP A 182 11.69 -10.18 -26.38
N LEU A 183 12.90 -9.88 -25.90
CA LEU A 183 13.48 -10.56 -24.75
C LEU A 183 12.78 -10.22 -23.43
N LEU A 184 12.37 -8.97 -23.22
CA LEU A 184 11.58 -8.59 -22.04
C LEU A 184 10.21 -9.28 -22.03
N ASN A 185 9.53 -9.36 -23.18
CA ASN A 185 8.24 -10.06 -23.29
C ASN A 185 8.42 -11.55 -22.99
N ALA A 186 9.40 -12.19 -23.63
CA ALA A 186 9.72 -13.60 -23.43
C ALA A 186 10.07 -13.90 -21.96
N CYS A 187 10.86 -13.04 -21.31
CA CYS A 187 11.18 -13.13 -19.90
C CYS A 187 9.92 -13.16 -19.03
N ILE A 188 9.10 -12.11 -19.12
CA ILE A 188 7.88 -11.97 -18.32
C ILE A 188 6.97 -13.17 -18.57
N SER A 189 6.79 -13.56 -19.83
CA SER A 189 5.95 -14.70 -20.18
C SER A 189 6.46 -16.00 -19.57
N SER A 190 7.76 -16.28 -19.65
CA SER A 190 8.34 -17.51 -19.10
C SER A 190 8.23 -17.57 -17.57
N GLU A 191 8.45 -16.44 -16.88
CA GLU A 191 8.31 -16.41 -15.43
C GLU A 191 6.83 -16.51 -15.00
N MET A 192 5.89 -15.92 -15.76
CA MET A 192 4.45 -16.06 -15.50
C MET A 192 3.94 -17.50 -15.67
N GLU A 193 4.53 -18.28 -16.57
CA GLU A 193 4.27 -19.72 -16.68
C GLU A 193 4.82 -20.49 -15.49
N ARG A 194 6.03 -20.13 -15.05
CA ARG A 194 6.70 -20.75 -13.92
C ARG A 194 5.98 -20.49 -12.60
N ASP A 195 5.50 -19.26 -12.38
CA ASP A 195 4.88 -18.86 -11.12
C ASP A 195 3.47 -18.26 -11.34
N PRO A 196 2.40 -18.96 -10.92
CA PRO A 196 1.03 -18.47 -11.06
C PRO A 196 0.73 -17.23 -10.21
N ARG A 197 1.60 -16.89 -9.25
CA ARG A 197 1.46 -15.72 -8.37
C ARG A 197 1.88 -14.41 -9.04
N ILE A 198 2.53 -14.48 -10.21
CA ILE A 198 2.95 -13.27 -10.93
C ILE A 198 1.74 -12.61 -11.57
N THR A 199 1.61 -11.30 -11.34
CA THR A 199 0.61 -10.43 -11.97
C THR A 199 1.31 -9.27 -12.63
N VAL A 200 0.86 -8.86 -13.81
CA VAL A 200 1.48 -7.78 -14.61
C VAL A 200 0.45 -6.69 -14.84
N PHE A 201 0.68 -5.48 -14.34
CA PHE A 201 -0.31 -4.43 -14.48
C PHE A 201 0.28 -3.02 -14.45
N GLY A 202 -0.46 -2.10 -15.05
CA GLY A 202 -0.07 -0.70 -15.17
C GLY A 202 -0.98 -0.01 -16.17
N GLN A 203 -0.59 1.17 -16.59
CA GLN A 203 -1.34 1.92 -17.60
C GLN A 203 -1.06 1.33 -18.97
N ASP A 204 -2.11 0.93 -19.68
CA ASP A 204 -2.04 0.38 -21.05
C ASP A 204 -1.26 -0.94 -21.21
N ILE A 205 -0.97 -1.64 -20.11
CA ILE A 205 -0.20 -2.90 -20.10
C ILE A 205 -0.96 -4.06 -20.72
N ALA A 206 -2.27 -4.13 -20.47
CA ALA A 206 -3.10 -5.18 -21.03
C ALA A 206 -3.33 -4.96 -22.52
N ASP A 207 -3.68 -6.03 -23.24
CA ASP A 207 -4.05 -5.95 -24.65
C ASP A 207 -5.31 -5.10 -24.82
N VAL A 208 -6.31 -5.27 -23.95
CA VAL A 208 -7.55 -4.49 -23.87
C VAL A 208 -8.08 -4.41 -22.44
N SER A 209 -8.87 -3.38 -22.13
CA SER A 209 -9.60 -3.30 -20.84
C SER A 209 -10.94 -4.01 -20.85
N ARG A 210 -11.52 -4.27 -22.04
CA ARG A 210 -12.79 -4.98 -22.23
C ARG A 210 -12.51 -6.32 -22.88
N GLU A 211 -12.57 -7.38 -22.07
CA GLU A 211 -12.09 -8.72 -22.47
C GLU A 211 -12.77 -9.25 -23.73
N GLU A 212 -14.04 -8.90 -23.95
CA GLU A 212 -14.78 -9.26 -25.15
C GLU A 212 -14.11 -8.78 -26.46
N ALA A 213 -13.37 -7.66 -26.40
CA ALA A 213 -12.66 -7.11 -27.54
C ALA A 213 -11.39 -7.89 -27.92
N LEU A 214 -10.88 -8.80 -27.06
CA LEU A 214 -9.64 -9.55 -27.33
C LEU A 214 -9.70 -10.35 -28.63
N SER A 215 -10.90 -10.80 -29.02
CA SER A 215 -11.14 -11.56 -30.24
C SER A 215 -11.21 -10.69 -31.51
N GLU A 216 -11.43 -9.38 -31.35
CA GLU A 216 -11.69 -8.46 -32.45
C GLU A 216 -10.50 -7.55 -32.77
N VAL A 217 -9.60 -7.33 -31.80
CA VAL A 217 -8.46 -6.42 -31.98
C VAL A 217 -7.10 -7.09 -31.69
N LYS A 218 -6.05 -6.51 -32.27
CA LYS A 218 -4.67 -6.98 -32.05
C LYS A 218 -4.27 -6.87 -30.58
N GLY A 219 -4.67 -5.81 -29.89
CA GLY A 219 -4.27 -5.51 -28.51
C GLY A 219 -3.11 -4.51 -28.44
N LYS A 220 -3.03 -3.76 -27.34
CA LYS A 220 -1.98 -2.77 -27.07
C LYS A 220 -0.72 -3.42 -26.50
N GLY A 221 -0.78 -3.90 -25.26
CA GLY A 221 0.34 -4.62 -24.66
C GLY A 221 1.48 -3.74 -24.17
N GLY A 222 1.17 -2.59 -23.56
CA GLY A 222 2.13 -1.57 -23.17
C GLY A 222 2.39 -0.55 -24.28
N VAL A 223 2.91 0.62 -23.92
CA VAL A 223 3.17 1.73 -24.87
C VAL A 223 4.17 1.33 -25.95
N PHE A 224 5.18 0.54 -25.56
CA PHE A 224 6.19 0.00 -26.46
C PHE A 224 5.97 -1.48 -26.81
N LYS A 225 4.77 -2.00 -26.54
CA LYS A 225 4.36 -3.40 -26.83
C LYS A 225 5.12 -4.50 -26.08
N VAL A 226 5.83 -4.16 -24.99
CA VAL A 226 6.59 -5.15 -24.19
C VAL A 226 5.71 -6.23 -23.57
N THR A 227 4.45 -5.93 -23.25
CA THR A 227 3.51 -6.88 -22.63
C THR A 227 2.45 -7.38 -23.61
N HIS A 228 2.66 -7.19 -24.91
CA HIS A 228 1.73 -7.63 -25.96
C HIS A 228 1.49 -9.12 -25.91
N GLY A 229 0.22 -9.51 -26.01
CA GLY A 229 -0.23 -10.90 -26.00
C GLY A 229 -0.22 -11.58 -24.63
N LEU A 230 0.37 -10.97 -23.58
CA LEU A 230 0.41 -11.59 -22.26
C LEU A 230 -1.00 -11.72 -21.65
N GLN A 231 -1.89 -10.76 -21.88
CA GLN A 231 -3.28 -10.87 -21.41
C GLN A 231 -4.01 -12.00 -22.13
N LYS A 232 -3.83 -12.13 -23.45
CA LYS A 232 -4.41 -13.26 -24.20
C LYS A 232 -3.95 -14.62 -23.69
N ARG A 233 -2.68 -14.73 -23.25
CA ARG A 233 -2.09 -15.98 -22.74
C ARG A 233 -2.46 -16.30 -21.29
N PHE A 234 -2.46 -15.30 -20.40
CA PHE A 234 -2.59 -15.50 -18.95
C PHE A 234 -3.91 -15.02 -18.35
N GLY A 235 -4.77 -14.39 -19.14
CA GLY A 235 -6.09 -13.90 -18.74
C GLY A 235 -6.07 -12.54 -18.02
N SER A 236 -7.24 -11.91 -17.99
CA SER A 236 -7.44 -10.56 -17.43
C SER A 236 -7.24 -10.47 -15.91
N GLU A 237 -7.27 -11.59 -15.19
CA GLU A 237 -6.99 -11.60 -13.74
C GLU A 237 -5.50 -11.42 -13.44
N ARG A 238 -4.62 -11.83 -14.36
CA ARG A 238 -3.16 -11.76 -14.19
C ARG A 238 -2.52 -10.64 -14.97
N VAL A 239 -3.13 -10.18 -16.07
CA VAL A 239 -2.62 -9.05 -16.88
C VAL A 239 -3.74 -8.05 -17.12
N TYR A 240 -3.67 -6.88 -16.49
CA TYR A 240 -4.76 -5.90 -16.55
C TYR A 240 -4.28 -4.45 -16.53
N ASN A 241 -5.13 -3.56 -17.08
CA ASN A 241 -4.94 -2.12 -17.03
C ASN A 241 -5.37 -1.56 -15.67
N THR A 242 -4.65 -0.54 -15.20
CA THR A 242 -5.00 0.23 -14.00
C THR A 242 -5.61 1.58 -14.33
N PRO A 243 -6.27 2.26 -13.36
CA PRO A 243 -6.53 3.69 -13.46
C PRO A 243 -5.24 4.49 -13.71
N LEU A 244 -5.40 5.71 -14.25
CA LEU A 244 -4.32 6.67 -14.46
C LEU A 244 -3.87 7.30 -13.13
N ALA A 245 -3.28 6.49 -12.25
CA ALA A 245 -2.84 6.91 -10.93
C ALA A 245 -1.65 6.06 -10.45
N GLU A 246 -0.44 6.57 -10.58
CA GLU A 246 0.81 5.82 -10.31
C GLU A 246 0.94 5.43 -8.84
N ALA A 247 0.50 6.31 -7.94
CA ALA A 247 0.36 6.03 -6.52
C ALA A 247 -0.53 4.81 -6.22
N ASN A 248 -1.58 4.60 -7.02
CA ASN A 248 -2.47 3.44 -6.91
C ASN A 248 -1.78 2.16 -7.44
N ILE A 249 -1.06 2.27 -8.56
CA ILE A 249 -0.30 1.15 -9.16
C ILE A 249 0.69 0.59 -8.15
N ILE A 250 1.57 1.45 -7.62
CA ILE A 250 2.60 1.03 -6.66
C ILE A 250 1.96 0.57 -5.35
N GLY A 251 0.97 1.31 -4.82
CA GLY A 251 0.29 0.91 -3.59
C GLY A 251 -0.39 -0.46 -3.69
N ARG A 252 -1.03 -0.76 -4.82
CA ARG A 252 -1.62 -2.08 -5.10
C ARG A 252 -0.54 -3.16 -5.23
N GLY A 253 0.57 -2.85 -5.88
CA GLY A 253 1.73 -3.74 -5.97
C GLY A 253 2.27 -4.12 -4.59
N ILE A 254 2.50 -3.14 -3.72
CA ILE A 254 2.96 -3.38 -2.34
C ILE A 254 1.97 -4.31 -1.60
N GLY A 255 0.68 -3.99 -1.66
CA GLY A 255 -0.35 -4.79 -1.00
C GLY A 255 -0.45 -6.22 -1.52
N GLN A 256 -0.36 -6.42 -2.83
CA GLN A 256 -0.34 -7.76 -3.44
C GLN A 256 0.91 -8.54 -3.03
N ALA A 257 2.08 -7.91 -3.05
CA ALA A 257 3.35 -8.53 -2.66
C ALA A 257 3.34 -8.99 -1.20
N MET A 258 2.85 -8.14 -0.28
CA MET A 258 2.68 -8.49 1.14
C MET A 258 1.70 -9.64 1.39
N ARG A 259 0.81 -9.92 0.43
CA ARG A 259 -0.14 -11.04 0.49
C ARG A 259 0.35 -12.28 -0.26
N GLY A 260 1.60 -12.29 -0.70
CA GLY A 260 2.27 -13.44 -1.31
C GLY A 260 2.18 -13.51 -2.84
N LEU A 261 1.63 -12.49 -3.51
CA LEU A 261 1.72 -12.37 -4.97
C LEU A 261 3.10 -11.82 -5.38
N ARG A 262 3.42 -11.92 -6.68
CA ARG A 262 4.69 -11.47 -7.26
C ARG A 262 4.43 -10.42 -8.36
N PRO A 263 3.98 -9.20 -7.99
CA PRO A 263 3.60 -8.19 -8.97
C PRO A 263 4.80 -7.66 -9.77
N VAL A 264 4.61 -7.56 -11.08
CA VAL A 264 5.47 -6.81 -12.01
C VAL A 264 4.65 -5.64 -12.53
N VAL A 265 4.92 -4.45 -12.05
CA VAL A 265 4.13 -3.26 -12.38
C VAL A 265 4.88 -2.37 -13.34
N GLU A 266 4.16 -1.63 -14.19
CA GLU A 266 4.75 -0.68 -15.11
C GLU A 266 4.18 0.73 -14.90
N ILE A 267 5.09 1.70 -14.72
CA ILE A 267 4.79 3.12 -14.89
C ILE A 267 5.13 3.48 -16.34
N GLN A 268 4.19 4.12 -17.01
CA GLN A 268 4.22 4.26 -18.48
C GLN A 268 5.48 4.96 -18.99
N PHE A 269 5.89 6.04 -18.32
CA PHE A 269 7.15 6.75 -18.55
C PHE A 269 7.73 7.20 -17.23
N PHE A 270 9.05 7.28 -17.14
CA PHE A 270 9.73 7.69 -15.91
C PHE A 270 9.24 9.04 -15.39
N ASP A 271 8.94 9.99 -16.28
CA ASP A 271 8.42 11.33 -15.96
C ASP A 271 7.12 11.31 -15.13
N TYR A 272 6.36 10.20 -15.15
CA TYR A 272 5.13 10.02 -14.39
C TYR A 272 5.32 9.29 -13.06
N ILE A 273 6.54 8.92 -12.67
CA ILE A 273 6.79 8.15 -11.44
C ILE A 273 6.53 8.97 -10.17
N TRP A 274 6.61 10.31 -10.26
CA TRP A 274 6.64 11.21 -9.12
C TRP A 274 5.42 11.18 -8.19
N PRO A 275 4.16 11.05 -8.66
CA PRO A 275 3.00 10.85 -7.79
C PRO A 275 3.11 9.60 -6.90
N ALA A 276 3.85 8.57 -7.34
CA ALA A 276 4.08 7.35 -6.58
C ALA A 276 5.31 7.40 -5.67
N MET A 277 6.06 8.50 -5.64
CA MET A 277 7.33 8.59 -4.92
C MET A 277 7.18 8.31 -3.42
N ASN A 278 6.05 8.69 -2.82
CA ASN A 278 5.78 8.38 -1.42
C ASN A 278 5.65 6.87 -1.19
N GLN A 279 4.95 6.15 -2.07
CA GLN A 279 4.78 4.71 -2.00
C GLN A 279 6.12 4.00 -2.24
N LEU A 280 6.91 4.45 -3.22
CA LEU A 280 8.21 3.84 -3.54
C LEU A 280 9.22 4.05 -2.40
N ARG A 281 9.44 5.31 -1.98
CA ARG A 281 10.49 5.65 -1.02
C ARG A 281 10.12 5.36 0.42
N ASN A 282 8.91 5.71 0.85
CA ASN A 282 8.55 5.67 2.28
C ASN A 282 7.82 4.39 2.69
N GLU A 283 7.28 3.64 1.74
CA GLU A 283 6.57 2.39 2.01
C GLU A 283 7.38 1.20 1.47
N LEU A 284 7.47 1.02 0.14
CA LEU A 284 8.13 -0.13 -0.48
C LEU A 284 9.57 -0.32 0.02
N ALA A 285 10.41 0.72 -0.09
CA ALA A 285 11.82 0.64 0.27
C ALA A 285 12.07 0.33 1.75
N THR A 286 11.13 0.66 2.63
CA THR A 286 11.36 0.60 4.08
C THR A 286 10.51 -0.44 4.80
N ILE A 287 9.62 -1.14 4.10
CA ILE A 287 8.62 -2.01 4.76
C ILE A 287 9.26 -3.15 5.54
N ARG A 288 10.31 -3.79 4.99
CA ARG A 288 11.04 -4.86 5.67
C ARG A 288 11.77 -4.32 6.90
N TYR A 289 12.50 -3.22 6.72
CA TYR A 289 13.22 -2.52 7.79
C TYR A 289 12.31 -2.10 8.94
N ARG A 290 11.25 -1.34 8.65
CA ARG A 290 10.31 -0.78 9.65
C ARG A 290 9.46 -1.84 10.35
N SER A 291 9.33 -3.01 9.76
CA SER A 291 8.63 -4.15 10.36
C SER A 291 9.55 -5.16 11.03
N ASN A 292 10.84 -4.86 11.12
CA ASN A 292 11.86 -5.76 11.64
C ASN A 292 11.76 -7.16 11.01
N GLY A 293 11.67 -7.21 9.68
CA GLY A 293 11.58 -8.46 8.90
C GLY A 293 10.18 -9.11 8.85
N THR A 294 9.19 -8.61 9.59
CA THR A 294 7.84 -9.22 9.65
C THR A 294 7.08 -9.14 8.32
N TYR A 295 7.30 -8.08 7.54
CA TYR A 295 6.69 -7.89 6.23
C TYR A 295 7.74 -7.76 5.13
N SER A 296 7.44 -8.29 3.96
CA SER A 296 8.23 -8.10 2.73
C SER A 296 7.30 -7.76 1.56
N ALA A 297 7.84 -7.10 0.55
CA ALA A 297 7.11 -6.72 -0.65
C ALA A 297 7.97 -6.97 -1.90
N PRO A 298 8.13 -8.24 -2.33
CA PRO A 298 8.81 -8.57 -3.59
C PRO A 298 7.98 -8.04 -4.77
N LEU A 299 8.35 -6.86 -5.27
CA LEU A 299 7.65 -6.10 -6.29
C LEU A 299 8.68 -5.60 -7.31
N VAL A 300 8.47 -5.93 -8.58
CA VAL A 300 9.26 -5.37 -9.69
C VAL A 300 8.54 -4.15 -10.24
N VAL A 301 9.21 -3.01 -10.25
CA VAL A 301 8.69 -1.78 -10.87
C VAL A 301 9.48 -1.52 -12.14
N ARG A 302 8.81 -1.58 -13.29
CA ARG A 302 9.35 -1.25 -14.60
C ARG A 302 8.91 0.16 -14.98
N THR A 303 9.79 0.89 -15.64
CA THR A 303 9.50 2.20 -16.22
C THR A 303 10.42 2.41 -17.41
N THR A 304 9.98 3.20 -18.38
CA THR A 304 10.79 3.51 -19.56
C THR A 304 11.44 4.87 -19.42
N TYR A 305 12.72 4.96 -19.76
CA TYR A 305 13.47 6.21 -19.88
C TYR A 305 14.38 6.13 -21.13
N GLY A 306 14.75 7.27 -21.72
CA GLY A 306 15.82 7.32 -22.72
C GLY A 306 15.57 6.65 -24.09
N GLY A 307 14.32 6.29 -24.42
CA GLY A 307 13.99 5.50 -25.62
C GLY A 307 14.03 6.23 -26.98
N TYR A 308 14.79 7.32 -27.11
CA TYR A 308 14.92 8.13 -28.34
C TYR A 308 13.60 8.50 -29.03
N LEU A 309 12.53 8.67 -28.24
CA LEU A 309 11.21 9.05 -28.74
C LEU A 309 11.27 10.47 -29.31
N LYS A 310 11.24 10.59 -30.64
CA LYS A 310 11.16 11.87 -31.33
C LYS A 310 9.84 12.55 -30.98
N GLY A 311 9.91 13.71 -30.32
CA GLY A 311 8.74 14.51 -29.92
C GLY A 311 8.30 14.35 -28.45
N GLY A 312 8.97 13.51 -27.65
CA GLY A 312 8.63 13.33 -26.23
C GLY A 312 8.99 14.52 -25.32
N ALA A 313 10.01 15.30 -25.69
CA ALA A 313 10.47 16.50 -24.97
C ALA A 313 10.62 16.28 -23.45
N ILE A 314 10.39 17.32 -22.64
CA ILE A 314 10.64 17.35 -21.19
C ILE A 314 9.75 16.43 -20.34
N TYR A 315 8.73 15.79 -20.94
CA TYR A 315 7.79 14.90 -20.26
C TYR A 315 7.98 13.42 -20.62
N HIS A 316 9.04 13.08 -21.36
CA HIS A 316 9.41 11.70 -21.71
C HIS A 316 10.93 11.50 -21.75
N SER A 317 11.69 12.33 -21.02
CA SER A 317 13.17 12.35 -21.12
C SER A 317 13.87 12.49 -19.76
N GLN A 318 13.12 12.52 -18.66
CA GLN A 318 13.72 12.64 -17.34
C GLN A 318 14.39 11.33 -16.89
N THR A 319 15.38 11.47 -16.01
CA THR A 319 15.95 10.39 -15.23
C THR A 319 15.96 10.80 -13.76
N GLY A 320 15.76 9.84 -12.87
CA GLY A 320 15.94 10.03 -11.43
C GLY A 320 16.88 9.00 -10.86
N GLU A 321 17.81 8.50 -11.68
CA GLU A 321 18.91 7.63 -11.26
C GLU A 321 19.43 8.01 -9.88
N THR A 322 19.90 9.26 -9.70
CA THR A 322 20.45 9.75 -8.41
C THR A 322 19.46 9.67 -7.25
N LEU A 323 18.17 9.89 -7.47
CA LEU A 323 17.18 9.83 -6.38
C LEU A 323 16.88 8.39 -5.97
N PHE A 324 16.76 7.49 -6.95
CA PHE A 324 16.38 6.11 -6.72
C PHE A 324 17.56 5.26 -6.24
N THR A 325 18.77 5.43 -6.81
CA THR A 325 19.98 4.70 -6.38
C THR A 325 20.42 5.09 -4.97
N HIS A 326 20.11 6.33 -4.54
CA HIS A 326 20.33 6.79 -3.17
C HIS A 326 19.13 6.54 -2.23
N THR A 327 18.19 5.66 -2.60
CA THR A 327 17.10 5.21 -1.72
C THR A 327 17.39 3.80 -1.20
N PRO A 328 17.87 3.65 0.06
CA PRO A 328 18.14 2.34 0.65
C PRO A 328 16.90 1.44 0.69
N GLY A 329 17.10 0.14 0.45
CA GLY A 329 16.02 -0.85 0.38
C GLY A 329 15.39 -1.01 -1.02
N LEU A 330 15.89 -0.29 -2.02
CA LEU A 330 15.58 -0.53 -3.43
C LEU A 330 16.82 -1.02 -4.17
N TYR A 331 16.65 -2.03 -5.02
CA TYR A 331 17.60 -2.34 -6.08
C TYR A 331 17.19 -1.58 -7.34
N VAL A 332 18.13 -0.87 -7.96
CA VAL A 332 17.88 -0.05 -9.14
C VAL A 332 18.83 -0.51 -10.24
N CYS A 333 18.24 -0.91 -11.37
CA CYS A 333 18.97 -1.46 -12.51
C CYS A 333 18.65 -0.64 -13.77
N MET A 334 19.66 -0.46 -14.62
CA MET A 334 19.57 0.32 -15.85
C MET A 334 20.28 -0.43 -16.97
N PRO A 335 19.61 -1.39 -17.63
CA PRO A 335 20.25 -2.25 -18.63
C PRO A 335 20.67 -1.46 -19.88
N ALA A 336 21.82 -1.81 -20.46
CA ALA A 336 22.33 -1.19 -21.69
C ALA A 336 22.03 -2.04 -22.93
N THR A 337 21.96 -3.37 -22.78
CA THR A 337 21.69 -4.31 -23.87
C THR A 337 20.39 -5.08 -23.66
N ALA A 338 19.91 -5.75 -24.72
CA ALA A 338 18.74 -6.62 -24.63
C ALA A 338 18.99 -7.82 -23.70
N GLU A 339 20.21 -8.35 -23.69
CA GLU A 339 20.63 -9.47 -22.84
C GLU A 339 20.67 -9.06 -21.37
N ASP A 340 21.27 -7.89 -21.06
CA ASP A 340 21.27 -7.32 -19.70
C ASP A 340 19.84 -7.16 -19.18
N ALA A 341 18.95 -6.60 -20.02
CA ALA A 341 17.57 -6.34 -19.66
C ALA A 341 16.80 -7.63 -19.34
N ASN A 342 17.05 -8.70 -20.10
CA ASN A 342 16.46 -10.02 -19.87
C ASN A 342 16.97 -10.64 -18.57
N GLY A 343 18.28 -10.69 -18.37
CA GLY A 343 18.91 -11.26 -17.19
C GLY A 343 18.49 -10.53 -15.91
N LEU A 344 18.64 -9.20 -15.88
CA LEU A 344 18.29 -8.36 -14.73
C LEU A 344 16.80 -8.44 -14.40
N LEU A 345 15.90 -8.46 -15.40
CA LEU A 345 14.47 -8.61 -15.15
C LEU A 345 14.16 -9.99 -14.57
N ARG A 346 14.78 -11.06 -15.08
CA ARG A 346 14.59 -12.41 -14.58
C ARG A 346 15.03 -12.54 -13.13
N THR A 347 16.21 -12.01 -12.81
CA THR A 347 16.74 -11.95 -11.45
C THR A 347 15.82 -11.16 -10.52
N ALA A 348 15.29 -10.01 -10.98
CA ALA A 348 14.37 -9.20 -10.16
C ALA A 348 13.03 -9.89 -9.87
N ILE A 349 12.55 -10.77 -10.76
CA ILE A 349 11.27 -11.47 -10.61
C ILE A 349 11.37 -12.66 -9.62
N ARG A 350 12.50 -13.36 -9.60
CA ARG A 350 12.69 -14.61 -8.84
C ARG A 350 12.93 -14.35 -7.35
#